data_AF-A0A3D4JFW4-F1
#
_entry.id   AF-A0A3D4JFW4-F1
#
_cell.length_a   1.000
_cell.length_b   1.000
_cell.length_c   1.000
_cell.angle_alpha   90.00
_cell.angle_beta   90.00
_cell.angle_gamma   90.00
#
_symmetry.space_group_name_H-M   'P 1'
#
loop_
_entity.id
_entity.type
_entity.pdbx_description
1 polymer ?
#
loop_
_entity_poly.entity_id
_entity_poly.type
_entity_poly.pdbx_seq_one_letter_code
_entity_poly.pdbx_strand_id
1 'polypeptide(L)'
;GQKQRVAIARALLLNPKILILDDSTSSVDLATEAALQSALDVLMKGRTSFVIAQRISTVMNADKILVLDKGKVVAEGKHKELMEDSPIYAEIYNSQILVHEKGGAQ
;
A
#
# COMPACT_ATOMS: atom_id res chain seq x y z
N GLY A 1 3.98 -13.14 -8.10
CA GLY A 1 3.14 -13.40 -9.28
C GLY A 1 2.02 -14.42 -9.04
N GLN A 2 2.18 -15.68 -9.47
CA GLN A 2 1.06 -16.64 -9.51
C GLN A 2 0.46 -17.01 -8.14
N LYS A 3 1.30 -17.27 -7.13
CA LYS A 3 0.83 -17.56 -5.75
C LYS A 3 -0.01 -16.41 -5.18
N GLN A 4 0.36 -15.16 -5.49
CA GLN A 4 -0.37 -13.96 -5.08
C GLN A 4 -1.75 -13.89 -5.75
N ARG A 5 -1.84 -14.19 -7.06
CA ARG A 5 -3.12 -14.22 -7.77
C ARG A 5 -4.07 -15.29 -7.18
N VAL A 6 -3.56 -16.47 -6.84
CA VAL A 6 -4.36 -17.51 -6.16
C VAL A 6 -4.83 -17.05 -4.78
N ALA A 7 -3.97 -16.37 -4.00
CA ALA A 7 -4.34 -15.83 -2.71
C ALA A 7 -5.42 -14.74 -2.81
N ILE A 8 -5.30 -13.83 -3.79
CA ILE A 8 -6.30 -12.80 -4.10
C ILE A 8 -7.62 -13.45 -4.51
N ALA A 9 -7.60 -14.43 -5.43
CA ALA A 9 -8.79 -15.15 -5.85
C ALA A 9 -9.49 -15.87 -4.68
N ARG A 10 -8.72 -16.49 -3.78
CA ARG A 10 -9.25 -17.12 -2.57
C ARG A 10 -9.90 -16.09 -1.63
N ALA A 11 -9.29 -14.93 -1.45
CA ALA A 11 -9.86 -13.85 -0.63
C ALA A 11 -11.14 -13.26 -1.25
N LEU A 12 -11.23 -13.19 -2.58
CA LEU A 12 -12.45 -12.81 -3.29
C LEU A 12 -13.57 -13.84 -3.04
N LEU A 13 -13.27 -15.13 -3.20
CA LEU A 13 -14.23 -16.23 -3.02
C LEU A 13 -14.76 -16.33 -1.59
N LEU A 14 -13.90 -16.16 -0.59
CA LEU A 14 -14.28 -16.22 0.82
C LEU A 14 -15.08 -14.99 1.29
N ASN A 15 -14.98 -13.87 0.57
CA ASN A 15 -15.63 -12.59 0.88
C ASN A 15 -15.59 -12.21 2.38
N PRO A 16 -14.39 -12.15 3.02
CA PRO A 16 -14.29 -11.86 4.44
C PRO A 16 -14.65 -10.41 4.75
N LYS A 17 -15.22 -10.16 5.93
CA LYS A 17 -15.51 -8.80 6.42
C LYS A 17 -14.25 -8.00 6.75
N ILE A 18 -13.18 -8.71 7.15
CA ILE A 18 -11.88 -8.13 7.50
C ILE A 18 -10.83 -8.74 6.58
N LEU A 19 -10.04 -7.88 5.94
CA LEU A 19 -8.95 -8.24 5.05
C LEU A 19 -7.63 -7.71 5.62
N ILE A 20 -6.60 -8.56 5.62
CA ILE A 20 -5.23 -8.17 5.98
C ILE A 20 -4.35 -8.52 4.79
N LEU A 21 -3.68 -7.52 4.23
CA LEU A 21 -2.83 -7.63 3.05
C LEU A 21 -1.41 -7.24 3.43
N ASP A 22 -0.47 -8.16 3.25
CA ASP A 22 0.96 -7.88 3.35
C ASP A 22 1.51 -7.73 1.93
N ASP A 23 1.80 -6.50 1.52
CA ASP A 23 2.25 -6.19 0.16
C ASP A 23 3.74 -6.47 0.04
N SER A 24 4.09 -7.74 -0.21
CA SER A 24 5.44 -8.18 -0.55
C SER A 24 5.62 -8.27 -2.07
N THR A 25 5.41 -7.18 -2.81
CA THR A 25 5.57 -7.16 -4.27
C THR A 25 7.00 -6.82 -4.69
N SER A 26 7.90 -7.80 -4.64
CA SER A 26 9.22 -7.68 -5.28
C SER A 26 9.10 -7.80 -6.81
N SER A 27 9.63 -6.80 -7.54
CA SER A 27 9.93 -6.87 -8.99
C SER A 27 8.71 -7.02 -9.91
N VAL A 28 7.87 -6.00 -9.96
CA VAL A 28 6.69 -5.95 -10.84
C VAL A 28 6.81 -4.69 -11.71
N ASP A 29 6.62 -4.82 -13.02
CA ASP A 29 6.62 -3.69 -13.96
C ASP A 29 5.43 -2.75 -13.72
N LEU A 30 5.53 -1.50 -14.17
CA LEU A 30 4.54 -0.43 -13.94
C LEU A 30 3.12 -0.79 -14.41
N ALA A 31 2.97 -1.51 -15.52
CA ALA A 31 1.66 -1.90 -16.03
C ALA A 31 1.01 -2.97 -15.15
N THR A 32 1.79 -3.96 -14.73
CA THR A 32 1.34 -5.00 -13.80
C THR A 32 1.03 -4.43 -12.41
N GLU A 33 1.72 -3.37 -11.98
CA GLU A 33 1.41 -2.62 -10.75
C GLU A 33 0.03 -1.96 -10.80
N ALA A 34 -0.27 -1.19 -11.85
CA ALA A 34 -1.56 -0.52 -11.98
C ALA A 34 -2.74 -1.52 -11.98
N ALA A 35 -2.56 -2.66 -12.65
CA ALA A 35 -3.56 -3.73 -12.66
C ALA A 35 -3.74 -4.36 -11.27
N LEU A 36 -2.65 -4.55 -10.52
CA LEU A 36 -2.71 -5.08 -9.16
C LEU A 36 -3.41 -4.10 -8.22
N GLN A 37 -3.08 -2.81 -8.28
CA GLN A 37 -3.72 -1.78 -7.46
C GLN A 37 -5.22 -1.75 -7.72
N SER A 38 -5.64 -1.76 -8.99
CA SER A 38 -7.06 -1.81 -9.36
C SER A 38 -7.77 -3.04 -8.80
N ALA A 39 -7.12 -4.21 -8.80
CA ALA A 39 -7.67 -5.42 -8.23
C ALA A 39 -7.79 -5.36 -6.69
N LEU A 40 -6.81 -4.75 -6.03
CA LEU A 40 -6.85 -4.52 -4.58
C LEU A 40 -7.95 -3.53 -4.20
N ASP A 41 -8.13 -2.44 -4.95
CA ASP A 41 -9.19 -1.46 -4.70
C ASP A 41 -10.58 -2.10 -4.78
N VAL A 42 -10.80 -2.96 -5.79
CA VAL A 42 -12.05 -3.75 -5.90
C VAL A 42 -12.19 -4.73 -4.74
N LEU A 43 -11.11 -5.40 -4.34
CA LEU A 43 -11.12 -6.37 -3.24
C LEU A 43 -11.42 -5.71 -1.89
N MET A 44 -10.94 -4.49 -1.64
CA MET A 44 -11.12 -3.78 -0.38
C MET A 44 -12.49 -3.11 -0.24
N LYS A 45 -13.18 -2.85 -1.36
CA LYS A 45 -14.47 -2.14 -1.36
C LYS A 45 -15.51 -2.83 -0.47
N GLY A 46 -16.06 -2.07 0.47
CA GLY A 46 -17.09 -2.55 1.41
C GLY A 46 -16.56 -3.47 2.52
N ARG A 47 -15.24 -3.50 2.74
CA ARG A 47 -14.58 -4.33 3.76
C ARG A 47 -13.64 -3.49 4.61
N THR A 48 -13.47 -3.89 5.87
CA THR A 48 -12.40 -3.33 6.70
C THR A 48 -11.09 -3.96 6.25
N SER A 49 -10.17 -3.14 5.75
CA SER A 49 -8.93 -3.62 5.13
C SER A 49 -7.72 -3.01 5.82
N PHE A 50 -6.82 -3.86 6.30
CA PHE A 50 -5.49 -3.47 6.77
C PHE A 50 -4.48 -3.81 5.69
N VAL A 51 -3.73 -2.82 5.22
CA VAL A 51 -2.70 -3.00 4.19
C VAL A 51 -1.36 -2.61 4.78
N ILE A 52 -0.45 -3.58 4.89
CA ILE A 52 0.96 -3.31 5.13
C ILE A 52 1.57 -3.03 3.76
N ALA A 53 1.64 -1.77 3.40
CA ALA A 53 2.11 -1.35 2.09
C ALA A 53 3.59 -0.99 2.12
N GLN A 54 4.33 -1.48 1.13
CA GLN A 54 5.70 -1.04 0.85
C GLN A 54 5.72 0.13 -0.15
N ARG A 55 4.57 0.45 -0.78
CA ARG A 55 4.44 1.46 -1.82
C ARG A 55 3.57 2.62 -1.36
N ILE A 56 4.02 3.83 -1.63
CA ILE A 56 3.32 5.04 -1.22
C ILE A 56 1.98 5.23 -1.95
N SER A 57 1.89 4.78 -3.20
CA SER A 57 0.67 4.83 -4.04
C SER A 57 -0.53 4.13 -3.38
N THR A 58 -0.31 2.99 -2.74
CA THR A 58 -1.34 2.25 -2.01
C THR A 58 -1.76 2.94 -0.71
N VAL A 59 -0.83 3.63 -0.04
CA VAL A 59 -1.06 4.30 1.25
C VAL A 59 -1.79 5.63 1.09
N MET A 60 -1.54 6.38 0.00
CA MET A 60 -2.09 7.73 -0.20
C MET A 60 -3.62 7.78 -0.20
N ASN A 61 -4.28 6.71 -0.63
CA ASN A 61 -5.74 6.63 -0.73
C ASN A 61 -6.41 6.02 0.51
N ALA A 62 -5.65 5.67 1.55
CA ALA A 62 -6.20 5.05 2.75
C ALA A 62 -7.03 6.05 3.58
N ASP A 63 -8.11 5.56 4.18
CA ASP A 63 -8.95 6.36 5.10
C ASP A 63 -8.17 6.79 6.35
N LYS A 64 -7.23 5.94 6.80
CA LYS A 64 -6.31 6.17 7.91
C LYS A 64 -5.00 5.43 7.67
N ILE A 65 -3.88 6.11 7.91
CA ILE A 65 -2.53 5.58 7.80
C ILE A 65 -1.95 5.49 9.20
N LEU A 66 -1.27 4.38 9.50
CA LEU A 66 -0.53 4.18 10.75
C LEU A 66 0.96 4.12 10.42
N VAL A 67 1.75 5.02 10.98
CA VAL A 67 3.21 5.06 10.81
C VAL A 67 3.84 4.31 11.95
N LEU A 68 4.61 3.26 11.63
CA LEU A 68 5.30 2.42 12.60
C LEU A 68 6.80 2.72 12.63
N ASP A 69 7.34 2.95 13.82
CA ASP A 69 8.79 2.98 14.07
C ASP A 69 9.11 2.13 15.31
N LYS A 70 10.09 1.22 15.18
CA LYS A 70 10.55 0.31 16.26
C LYS A 70 9.43 -0.37 17.04
N GLY A 71 8.40 -0.84 16.34
CA GLY A 71 7.26 -1.55 16.93
C GLY A 71 6.22 -0.66 17.63
N LYS A 72 6.28 0.67 17.45
CA LYS A 72 5.32 1.62 18.00
C LYS A 72 4.65 2.43 16.89
N VAL A 73 3.38 2.76 17.06
CA VAL A 73 2.69 3.75 16.22
C VAL A 73 3.18 5.12 16.64
N VAL A 74 3.90 5.81 15.75
CA VAL A 74 4.50 7.12 16.01
C VAL A 74 3.70 8.27 15.39
N ALA A 75 2.85 7.97 14.41
CA ALA A 75 1.90 8.92 13.84
C ALA A 75 0.70 8.19 13.24
N GLU A 76 -0.45 8.86 13.19
CA GLU A 76 -1.64 8.37 12.52
C GLU A 76 -2.45 9.52 11.91
N GLY A 77 -3.09 9.28 10.77
CA GLY A 77 -3.87 10.31 10.08
C GLY A 77 -4.06 10.02 8.61
N LYS A 78 -4.53 11.01 7.86
CA LYS A 78 -4.58 10.96 6.39
C LYS A 78 -3.26 11.40 5.80
N HIS A 79 -3.04 11.07 4.52
CA HIS A 79 -1.81 11.43 3.80
C HIS A 79 -1.44 12.91 3.95
N LYS A 80 -2.40 13.81 3.75
CA LYS A 80 -2.16 15.27 3.83
C LYS A 80 -1.70 15.71 5.22
N GLU A 81 -2.39 15.24 6.26
CA GLU A 81 -2.06 15.54 7.66
C GLU A 81 -0.66 15.01 8.01
N LEU A 82 -0.36 13.76 7.62
CA LEU A 82 0.92 13.14 7.91
C LEU A 82 2.10 13.76 7.14
N MET A 83 1.88 14.34 5.96
CA MET A 83 2.93 15.07 5.25
C MET A 83 3.35 16.35 5.98
N GLU A 84 2.45 16.94 6.76
CA GLU A 84 2.71 18.16 7.52
C GLU A 84 3.23 17.82 8.93
N ASP A 85 2.60 16.84 9.59
CA ASP A 85 2.78 16.58 11.02
C ASP A 85 3.78 15.44 11.34
N SER A 86 4.17 14.63 10.35
CA SER A 86 5.04 13.47 10.56
C SER A 86 6.30 13.51 9.70
N PRO A 87 7.46 13.92 10.26
CA PRO A 87 8.75 13.89 9.57
C PRO A 87 9.11 12.49 9.06
N ILE A 88 8.78 11.44 9.82
CA ILE A 88 9.04 10.04 9.46
C ILE A 88 8.22 9.65 8.23
N TYR A 89 6.94 10.01 8.19
CA TYR A 89 6.10 9.74 7.03
C TYR A 89 6.61 10.47 5.78
N ALA A 90 6.95 11.76 5.93
CA ALA A 90 7.50 12.57 4.83
C ALA A 90 8.84 12.01 4.32
N GLU A 91 9.71 11.52 5.21
CA GLU A 91 10.96 10.85 4.83
C GLU A 91 10.69 9.57 4.01
N ILE A 92 9.79 8.70 4.49
CA ILE A 92 9.38 7.49 3.76
C ILE A 92 8.83 7.85 2.38
N TYR A 93 7.93 8.84 2.30
CA TYR A 93 7.34 9.31 1.06
C TYR A 93 8.42 9.76 0.06
N ASN A 94 9.32 10.66 0.49
CA ASN A 94 10.38 11.20 -0.35
C ASN A 94 11.35 10.11 -0.83
N SER A 95 11.67 9.14 0.03
CA SER A 95 12.56 8.03 -0.33
C SER A 95 12.02 7.19 -1.50
N GLN A 96 10.69 7.08 -1.64
CA GLN A 96 10.06 6.31 -2.70
C GLN A 96 9.83 7.10 -3.99
N ILE A 97 9.50 8.39 -3.89
CA ILE A 97 9.36 9.26 -5.07
C ILE A 97 10.69 9.43 -5.79
N LEU A 98 11.80 9.66 -5.07
CA LEU A 98 13.12 9.77 -5.68
C LEU A 98 13.57 8.48 -6.40
N VAL A 99 13.09 7.32 -5.96
CA VAL A 99 13.36 6.03 -6.61
C VAL A 99 12.55 5.90 -7.91
N HIS A 100 11.31 6.36 -7.95
CA HIS A 100 10.48 6.35 -9.16
C HIS A 100 11.02 7.27 -10.27
N GLU A 101 11.60 8.43 -9.93
CA GLU A 101 12.18 9.36 -10.93
C GLU A 101 13.45 8.81 -11.60
N LYS A 102 14.27 8.03 -10.87
CA LYS A 102 15.48 7.41 -11.44
C LYS A 102 15.19 6.18 -12.33
N GLY A 103 14.03 5.57 -12.20
CA GLY A 103 13.61 4.40 -12.99
C GLY A 103 12.91 4.73 -14.32
N GLY A 104 12.56 6.00 -14.56
CA GLY A 104 11.91 6.45 -15.80
C GLY A 104 12.86 6.99 -16.87
N ALA A 105 14.17 7.01 -16.58
CA ALA A 105 15.22 7.43 -17.51
C ALA A 105 16.10 6.24 -17.89
N GLN A 106 15.54 5.25 -18.58
CA GLN A 106 16.29 4.24 -19.35
C GLN A 106 15.42 3.59 -20.40
#